data_AF-A0A2S0MNS8-F1
#
_entry.id   AF-A0A2S0MNS8-F1
#
_cell.length_a   1.000
_cell.length_b   1.000
_cell.length_c   1.000
_cell.angle_alpha   90.00
_cell.angle_beta   90.00
_cell.angle_gamma   90.00
#
_symmetry.space_group_name_H-M   'P 1'
#
loop_
_entity.id
_entity.type
_entity.pdbx_description
1 polymer ?
#
loop_
_entity_poly.entity_id
_entity_poly.type
_entity_poly.pdbx_seq_one_letter_code
_entity_poly.pdbx_strand_id
1 'polypeptide(L)'
;MAAEDILKYLNLIVDGRGYAGKIEEYNPPDLTVSTEEFRGGGMDAPIDIDMGQEKMTCSFVLTSYDADVLALWGVKIGAPFQLTARGSLENLDGATTPVAHHMHGKMISLARGTWGSGNKPSLTCTVSLRYYREVHGQRTINEIDVINLVRVINGVDQLAEHRANIGL
;
A
#
# COMPACT_ATOMS: atom_id res chain seq x y z
N MET A 1 4.47 18.12 22.14
CA MET A 1 3.11 17.61 22.39
C MET A 1 3.21 16.09 22.52
N ALA A 2 2.47 15.48 23.44
CA ALA A 2 2.52 14.03 23.69
C ALA A 2 1.28 13.36 23.05
N ALA A 3 1.45 12.18 22.45
CA ALA A 3 0.38 11.38 21.84
C ALA A 3 -0.43 12.10 20.73
N GLU A 4 0.23 12.46 19.64
CA GLU A 4 -0.40 12.98 18.41
C GLU A 4 -0.47 11.90 17.33
N ASP A 5 -1.50 11.97 16.48
CA ASP A 5 -1.73 11.14 15.30
C ASP A 5 -1.66 9.62 15.56
N ILE A 6 -2.28 9.18 16.66
CA ILE A 6 -2.32 7.75 17.00
C ILE A 6 -3.42 7.05 16.21
N LEU A 7 -3.05 6.03 15.43
CA LEU A 7 -4.01 5.18 14.71
C LEU A 7 -4.85 4.36 15.70
N LYS A 8 -6.18 4.56 15.70
CA LYS A 8 -7.11 3.85 16.59
C LYS A 8 -8.05 2.88 15.90
N TYR A 9 -8.46 3.20 14.68
CA TYR A 9 -9.45 2.40 13.95
C TYR A 9 -8.96 2.10 12.53
N LEU A 10 -9.30 0.90 12.06
CA LEU A 10 -8.98 0.40 10.74
C LEU A 10 -10.25 -0.14 10.07
N ASN A 11 -10.39 0.12 8.78
CA ASN A 11 -11.35 -0.53 7.92
C ASN A 11 -10.70 -0.86 6.57
N LEU A 12 -11.16 -1.93 5.94
CA LEU A 12 -10.71 -2.37 4.63
C LEU A 12 -11.89 -2.54 3.69
N ILE A 13 -11.74 -2.01 2.48
CA ILE A 13 -12.68 -2.18 1.38
C ILE A 13 -11.94 -2.93 0.28
N VAL A 14 -12.42 -4.12 -0.08
CA VAL A 14 -11.88 -4.94 -1.17
C VAL A 14 -12.94 -5.02 -2.27
N ASP A 15 -12.60 -4.54 -3.46
CA ASP A 15 -13.46 -4.58 -4.65
C ASP A 15 -14.88 -4.02 -4.39
N GLY A 16 -14.94 -2.87 -3.70
CA GLY A 16 -16.19 -2.20 -3.33
C GLY A 16 -16.92 -2.78 -2.11
N ARG A 17 -16.46 -3.89 -1.53
CA ARG A 17 -17.06 -4.51 -0.34
C ARG A 17 -16.30 -4.15 0.93
N GLY A 18 -17.01 -3.72 1.97
CA GLY A 18 -16.42 -3.38 3.27
C GLY A 18 -16.23 -4.61 4.17
N TYR A 19 -15.09 -4.68 4.85
CA TYR A 19 -14.71 -5.76 5.77
C TYR A 19 -14.56 -5.25 7.22
N ALA A 20 -15.28 -4.19 7.58
CA ALA A 20 -15.36 -3.70 8.94
C ALA A 20 -15.79 -4.83 9.90
N GLY A 21 -15.03 -5.03 10.97
CA GLY A 21 -15.24 -6.11 11.95
C GLY A 21 -14.80 -7.51 11.49
N LYS A 22 -14.34 -7.66 10.25
CA LYS A 22 -13.77 -8.91 9.71
C LYS A 22 -12.26 -8.84 9.52
N ILE A 23 -11.71 -7.64 9.35
CA ILE A 23 -10.27 -7.42 9.29
C ILE A 23 -9.63 -7.48 10.67
N GLU A 24 -8.51 -8.20 10.77
CA GLU A 24 -7.69 -8.30 11.98
C GLU A 24 -6.45 -7.42 11.87
N GLU A 25 -5.76 -7.51 10.73
CA GLU A 25 -4.48 -6.83 10.51
C GLU A 25 -4.39 -6.31 9.06
N TYR A 26 -3.76 -5.16 8.89
CA TYR A 26 -3.39 -4.61 7.59
C TYR A 26 -1.96 -4.08 7.67
N ASN A 27 -1.13 -4.55 6.76
CA ASN A 27 0.22 -4.07 6.57
C ASN A 27 0.26 -3.20 5.29
N PRO A 28 0.48 -1.88 5.44
CA PRO A 28 0.66 -1.00 4.29
C PRO A 28 1.90 -1.41 3.48
N PRO A 29 1.98 -1.00 2.21
CA PRO A 29 3.15 -1.31 1.39
C PRO A 29 4.38 -0.53 1.85
N ASP A 30 5.51 -1.23 1.93
CA ASP A 30 6.80 -0.58 2.14
C ASP A 30 7.22 0.16 0.87
N LEU A 31 7.56 1.44 1.02
CA LEU A 31 8.02 2.29 -0.08
C LEU A 31 9.55 2.33 -0.07
N THR A 32 10.15 1.36 -0.74
CA THR A 32 11.60 1.25 -0.89
C THR A 32 12.06 1.72 -2.27
N VAL A 33 13.16 2.46 -2.29
CA VAL A 33 13.84 2.90 -3.51
C VAL A 33 14.97 1.91 -3.78
N SER A 34 15.05 1.42 -5.01
CA SER A 34 16.17 0.59 -5.45
C SER A 34 17.38 1.48 -5.67
N THR A 35 18.49 1.18 -5.03
CA THR A 35 19.73 1.94 -5.16
C THR A 35 20.83 1.11 -5.79
N GLU A 36 21.66 1.75 -6.62
CA GLU A 36 22.91 1.18 -7.11
C GLU A 36 24.09 2.00 -6.56
N GLU A 37 25.08 1.31 -6.00
CA GLU A 37 26.31 1.94 -5.52
C GLU A 37 27.16 2.39 -6.72
N PHE A 38 27.32 3.71 -6.87
CA PHE A 38 28.17 4.29 -7.89
C PHE A 38 29.43 4.89 -7.28
N ARG A 39 30.58 4.51 -7.85
CA ARG A 39 31.87 5.10 -7.51
C ARG A 39 32.66 5.44 -8.76
N GLY A 40 32.81 6.74 -9.02
CA GLY A 40 33.58 7.29 -10.14
C GLY A 40 35.05 7.59 -9.78
N GLY A 41 35.84 7.94 -10.81
CA GLY A 41 37.21 8.43 -10.63
C GLY A 41 37.22 9.75 -9.85
N GLY A 42 38.06 9.82 -8.81
CA GLY A 42 38.12 10.98 -7.90
C GLY A 42 37.21 10.89 -6.67
N MET A 43 36.47 9.78 -6.50
CA MET A 43 35.62 9.54 -5.33
C MET A 43 36.30 8.60 -4.32
N ASP A 44 36.30 8.98 -3.05
CA ASP A 44 36.86 8.21 -1.93
C ASP A 44 35.87 7.20 -1.35
N ALA A 45 34.56 7.40 -1.54
CA ALA A 45 33.48 6.49 -1.16
C ALA A 45 32.42 6.33 -2.27
N PRO A 46 31.69 5.18 -2.31
CA PRO A 46 30.53 5.02 -3.17
C PRO A 46 29.35 5.90 -2.69
N ILE A 47 28.49 6.29 -3.63
CA ILE A 47 27.22 6.96 -3.38
C ILE A 47 26.07 6.15 -3.98
N ASP A 48 24.89 6.24 -3.39
CA ASP A 48 23.70 5.56 -3.89
C ASP A 48 23.00 6.37 -4.99
N ILE A 49 22.72 5.73 -6.12
CA ILE A 49 21.91 6.28 -7.21
C ILE A 49 20.52 5.65 -7.20
N ASP A 50 19.46 6.47 -7.25
CA ASP A 50 18.06 6.03 -7.37
C ASP A 50 17.83 5.38 -8.75
N MET A 51 17.53 4.07 -8.75
CA MET A 51 17.20 3.26 -9.93
C MET A 51 15.70 3.01 -10.08
N GLY A 52 14.88 3.78 -9.39
CA GLY A 52 13.43 3.66 -9.35
C GLY A 52 12.92 2.95 -8.11
N GLN A 53 11.62 2.71 -8.11
CA GLN A 53 10.93 2.13 -6.96
C GLN A 53 10.94 0.59 -7.01
N GLU A 54 11.14 -0.04 -5.86
CA GLU A 54 10.95 -1.49 -5.77
C GLU A 54 9.47 -1.88 -5.89
N LYS A 55 9.25 -3.19 -6.07
CA LYS A 55 7.90 -3.75 -6.20
C LYS A 55 7.12 -3.58 -4.90
N MET A 56 6.09 -2.74 -4.94
CA MET A 56 5.17 -2.57 -3.83
C MET A 56 4.29 -3.80 -3.60
N THR A 57 4.24 -4.26 -2.36
CA THR A 57 3.32 -5.31 -1.91
C THR A 57 2.65 -4.90 -0.61
N CYS A 58 1.37 -5.17 -0.45
CA CYS A 58 0.68 -5.03 0.83
C CYS A 58 0.11 -6.38 1.29
N SER A 59 -0.17 -6.51 2.58
CA SER A 59 -0.83 -7.70 3.12
C SER A 59 -1.94 -7.34 4.08
N PHE A 60 -2.93 -8.22 4.20
CA PHE A 60 -4.00 -8.09 5.18
C PHE A 60 -4.49 -9.45 5.65
N VAL A 61 -5.00 -9.50 6.87
CA VAL A 61 -5.52 -10.71 7.51
C VAL A 61 -7.01 -10.53 7.78
N LEU A 62 -7.81 -11.47 7.28
CA LEU A 62 -9.24 -11.53 7.55
C LEU A 62 -9.55 -12.70 8.48
N THR A 63 -10.40 -12.44 9.46
CA THR A 63 -11.03 -13.47 10.30
C THR A 63 -12.17 -14.18 9.58
N SER A 64 -12.73 -13.55 8.54
CA SER A 64 -13.80 -14.12 7.73
C SER A 64 -13.23 -14.97 6.60
N TYR A 65 -13.74 -16.19 6.48
CA TYR A 65 -13.47 -17.05 5.35
C TYR A 65 -14.38 -16.68 4.16
N ASP A 66 -14.06 -15.56 3.52
CA ASP A 66 -14.95 -14.89 2.58
C ASP A 66 -14.75 -15.38 1.13
N ALA A 67 -15.82 -15.86 0.50
CA ALA A 67 -15.79 -16.40 -0.86
C ALA A 67 -15.40 -15.35 -1.92
N ASP A 68 -15.77 -14.09 -1.71
CA ASP A 68 -15.48 -13.02 -2.65
C ASP A 68 -14.00 -12.66 -2.67
N VAL A 69 -13.36 -12.60 -1.50
CA VAL A 69 -11.90 -12.39 -1.40
C VAL A 69 -11.14 -13.57 -2.00
N LEU A 70 -11.61 -14.79 -1.73
CA LEU A 70 -11.03 -16.01 -2.31
C LEU A 70 -11.15 -16.03 -3.84
N ALA A 71 -12.23 -15.50 -4.41
CA ALA A 71 -12.44 -15.43 -5.85
C ALA A 71 -11.51 -14.42 -6.56
N LEU A 72 -10.88 -13.49 -5.82
CA LEU A 72 -9.87 -12.58 -6.37
C LEU A 72 -8.52 -13.28 -6.60
N TRP A 73 -8.32 -14.48 -6.05
CA TRP A 73 -7.13 -15.27 -6.32
C TRP A 73 -7.12 -15.81 -7.75
N GLY A 74 -5.99 -15.63 -8.45
CA GLY A 74 -5.81 -16.23 -9.77
C GLY A 74 -6.64 -15.59 -10.90
N VAL A 75 -7.23 -14.40 -10.68
CA VAL A 75 -7.97 -13.66 -11.70
C VAL A 75 -7.12 -13.42 -12.96
N LYS A 76 -7.81 -13.34 -14.11
CA LYS A 76 -7.20 -13.16 -15.44
C LYS A 76 -6.22 -11.98 -15.44
N ILE A 77 -5.11 -12.16 -16.15
CA ILE A 77 -4.11 -11.11 -16.36
C ILE A 77 -4.81 -9.88 -16.95
N GLY A 78 -4.63 -8.72 -16.29
CA GLY A 78 -5.17 -7.43 -16.76
C GLY A 78 -6.38 -6.89 -15.99
N ALA A 79 -6.95 -7.65 -15.04
CA ALA A 79 -8.02 -7.16 -14.16
C ALA A 79 -7.51 -6.96 -12.72
N PRO A 80 -6.82 -5.83 -12.41
CA PRO A 80 -6.50 -5.51 -11.03
C PRO A 80 -7.79 -5.16 -10.27
N PHE A 81 -7.90 -5.61 -9.02
CA PHE A 81 -8.98 -5.16 -8.15
C PHE A 81 -8.54 -3.94 -7.34
N GLN A 82 -9.53 -3.18 -6.89
CA GLN A 82 -9.31 -2.02 -6.05
C GLN A 82 -9.31 -2.43 -4.58
N LEU A 83 -8.35 -1.89 -3.84
CA LEU A 83 -8.23 -2.03 -2.39
C LEU A 83 -8.23 -0.62 -1.79
N THR A 84 -8.99 -0.42 -0.72
CA THR A 84 -8.97 0.84 0.03
C THR A 84 -8.91 0.54 1.52
N ALA A 85 -7.75 0.80 2.13
CA ALA A 85 -7.61 0.77 3.58
C ALA A 85 -7.88 2.17 4.14
N ARG A 86 -8.61 2.24 5.26
CA ARG A 86 -8.91 3.49 5.94
C ARG A 86 -8.51 3.40 7.39
N GLY A 87 -7.80 4.41 7.86
CA GLY A 87 -7.40 4.61 9.23
C GLY A 87 -8.08 5.84 9.84
N SER A 88 -8.21 5.86 11.17
CA SER A 88 -8.53 7.07 11.92
C SER A 88 -7.40 7.34 12.91
N LEU A 89 -6.74 8.47 12.73
CA LEU A 89 -5.77 9.01 13.68
C LEU A 89 -6.51 9.86 14.71
N GLU A 90 -6.06 9.85 15.96
CA GLU A 90 -6.59 10.71 17.00
C GLU A 90 -5.45 11.29 17.85
N ASN A 91 -5.53 12.59 18.10
CA ASN A 91 -4.64 13.31 19.00
C ASN A 91 -5.14 13.24 20.45
N LEU A 92 -4.28 13.53 21.41
CA LEU A 92 -4.66 13.64 22.82
C LEU A 92 -5.81 14.64 23.06
N ASP A 93 -5.87 15.71 22.27
CA ASP A 93 -6.92 16.74 22.33
C ASP A 93 -8.26 16.28 21.69
N GLY A 94 -8.33 15.05 21.19
CA GLY A 94 -9.52 14.46 20.55
C GLY A 94 -9.73 14.87 19.09
N ALA A 95 -8.83 15.66 18.50
CA ALA A 95 -8.85 15.93 17.07
C ALA A 95 -8.61 14.64 16.29
N THR A 96 -9.44 14.38 15.27
CA THR A 96 -9.35 13.16 14.45
C THR A 96 -8.95 13.50 13.01
N THR A 97 -8.03 12.72 12.47
CA THR A 97 -7.56 12.85 11.09
C THR A 97 -7.81 11.54 10.34
N PRO A 98 -8.59 11.54 9.25
CA PRO A 98 -8.79 10.34 8.46
C PRO A 98 -7.55 10.04 7.62
N VAL A 99 -7.18 8.76 7.53
CA VAL A 99 -6.13 8.25 6.65
C VAL A 99 -6.77 7.32 5.64
N ALA A 100 -6.38 7.43 4.38
CA ALA A 100 -6.85 6.55 3.33
C ALA A 100 -5.69 6.11 2.42
N HIS A 101 -5.57 4.80 2.23
CA HIS A 101 -4.67 4.18 1.26
C HIS A 101 -5.52 3.65 0.11
N HIS A 102 -5.42 4.27 -1.05
CA HIS A 102 -6.05 3.84 -2.29
C HIS A 102 -5.06 3.03 -3.09
N MET A 103 -5.44 1.80 -3.44
CA MET A 103 -4.52 0.83 -4.02
C MET A 103 -5.19 0.08 -5.16
N HIS A 104 -4.42 -0.20 -6.20
CA HIS A 104 -4.81 -1.13 -7.26
C HIS A 104 -3.73 -2.18 -7.43
N GLY A 105 -4.15 -3.44 -7.50
CA GLY A 105 -3.20 -4.54 -7.53
C GLY A 105 -3.80 -5.89 -7.90
N LYS A 106 -2.96 -6.90 -7.76
CA LYS A 106 -3.31 -8.31 -7.98
C LYS A 106 -2.89 -9.12 -6.76
N MET A 107 -3.75 -10.02 -6.31
CA MET A 107 -3.42 -10.97 -5.25
C MET A 107 -2.34 -11.95 -5.75
N ILE A 108 -1.23 -12.04 -5.02
CA ILE A 108 -0.07 -12.88 -5.33
C ILE A 108 0.14 -14.03 -4.34
N SER A 109 -0.49 -13.96 -3.16
CA SER A 109 -0.55 -15.07 -2.22
C SER A 109 -1.87 -15.07 -1.47
N LEU A 110 -2.33 -16.27 -1.14
CA LEU A 110 -3.54 -16.55 -0.38
C LEU A 110 -3.28 -17.71 0.59
N ALA A 111 -3.00 -17.40 1.85
CA ALA A 111 -2.79 -18.40 2.89
C ALA A 111 -4.08 -18.60 3.71
N ARG A 112 -4.60 -19.83 3.70
CA ARG A 112 -5.94 -20.17 4.23
C ARG A 112 -5.93 -20.60 5.71
N GLY A 113 -4.80 -20.39 6.40
CA GLY A 113 -4.59 -20.79 7.79
C GLY A 113 -4.80 -22.28 8.04
N THR A 114 -4.87 -22.66 9.32
CA THR A 114 -5.19 -24.02 9.77
C THR A 114 -6.64 -24.10 10.20
N TRP A 115 -7.38 -25.11 9.75
CA TRP A 115 -8.76 -25.34 10.18
C TRP A 115 -8.78 -26.17 11.47
N GLY A 116 -9.27 -25.58 12.56
CA GLY A 116 -9.49 -26.26 13.83
C GLY A 116 -10.83 -25.85 14.41
N SER A 117 -11.56 -26.82 14.97
CA SER A 117 -12.82 -26.52 15.67
C SER A 117 -12.55 -25.58 16.84
N GLY A 118 -13.28 -24.46 16.92
CA GLY A 118 -13.12 -23.44 17.96
C GLY A 118 -12.03 -22.40 17.71
N ASN A 119 -11.19 -22.57 16.67
CA ASN A 119 -10.18 -21.57 16.30
C ASN A 119 -10.78 -20.52 15.37
N LYS A 120 -10.36 -19.26 15.54
CA LYS A 120 -10.64 -18.21 14.55
C LYS A 120 -9.89 -18.55 13.26
N PRO A 121 -10.56 -18.62 12.10
CA PRO A 121 -9.86 -18.78 10.85
C PRO A 121 -9.04 -17.51 10.58
N SER A 122 -7.84 -17.69 10.02
CA SER A 122 -6.97 -16.60 9.59
C SER A 122 -6.73 -16.75 8.09
N LEU A 123 -7.19 -15.76 7.32
CA LEU A 123 -7.00 -15.69 5.89
C LEU A 123 -6.04 -14.55 5.58
N THR A 124 -4.79 -14.88 5.32
CA THR A 124 -3.75 -13.90 4.96
C THR A 124 -3.72 -13.75 3.44
N CYS A 125 -3.93 -12.52 2.98
CA CYS A 125 -3.85 -12.16 1.57
C CYS A 125 -2.65 -11.25 1.34
N THR A 126 -1.86 -11.53 0.30
CA THR A 126 -0.78 -10.65 -0.14
C THR A 126 -1.09 -10.14 -1.53
N VAL A 127 -1.00 -8.83 -1.74
CA VAL A 127 -1.33 -8.15 -2.98
C VAL A 127 -0.11 -7.43 -3.51
N SER A 128 0.24 -7.68 -4.76
CA SER A 128 1.20 -6.86 -5.50
C SER A 128 0.49 -5.65 -6.07
N LEU A 129 1.01 -4.47 -5.76
CA LEU A 129 0.43 -3.19 -6.14
C LEU A 129 1.05 -2.66 -7.43
N ARG A 130 0.24 -1.91 -8.18
CA ARG A 130 0.65 -1.11 -9.35
C ARG A 130 0.41 0.38 -9.15
N TYR A 131 -0.60 0.70 -8.34
CA TYR A 131 -0.94 2.04 -7.91
C TYR A 131 -1.07 2.07 -6.40
N TYR A 132 -0.52 3.11 -5.79
CA TYR A 132 -0.66 3.41 -4.37
C TYR A 132 -0.84 4.91 -4.20
N ARG A 133 -1.84 5.33 -3.43
CA ARG A 133 -2.03 6.72 -3.03
C ARG A 133 -2.42 6.80 -1.56
N GLU A 134 -1.70 7.61 -0.82
CA GLU A 134 -1.86 7.86 0.60
C GLU A 134 -2.36 9.27 0.83
N VAL A 135 -3.44 9.39 1.59
CA VAL A 135 -4.08 10.67 1.90
C VAL A 135 -4.31 10.77 3.40
N HIS A 136 -3.83 11.85 4.01
CA HIS A 136 -4.12 12.23 5.39
C HIS A 136 -4.99 13.48 5.36
N GLY A 137 -6.23 13.39 5.85
CA GLY A 137 -7.21 14.45 5.73
C GLY A 137 -7.51 14.79 4.26
N GLN A 138 -7.06 15.97 3.82
CA GLN A 138 -7.17 16.42 2.43
C GLN A 138 -5.82 16.42 1.68
N ARG A 139 -4.72 16.08 2.36
CA ARG A 139 -3.36 16.14 1.82
C ARG A 139 -2.96 14.78 1.26
N THR A 140 -2.67 14.72 -0.03
CA THR A 140 -1.97 13.55 -0.61
C THR A 140 -0.53 13.58 -0.13
N ILE A 141 -0.14 12.55 0.61
CA ILE A 141 1.23 12.38 1.11
C ILE A 141 2.09 11.74 0.04
N ASN A 142 1.65 10.59 -0.47
CA ASN A 142 2.36 9.82 -1.48
C ASN A 142 1.37 9.40 -2.57
N GLU A 143 1.78 9.49 -3.83
CA GLU A 143 1.05 8.89 -4.95
C GLU A 143 2.04 8.29 -5.94
N ILE A 144 1.92 7.00 -6.18
CA ILE A 144 2.80 6.20 -7.02
C ILE A 144 1.95 5.47 -8.03
N ASP A 145 2.19 5.75 -9.31
CA ASP A 145 1.68 4.99 -10.44
C ASP A 145 2.86 4.49 -11.26
N VAL A 146 3.11 3.19 -11.18
CA VAL A 146 4.26 2.56 -11.83
C VAL A 146 4.10 2.55 -13.36
N ILE A 147 2.87 2.44 -13.88
CA ILE A 147 2.63 2.35 -15.33
C ILE A 147 2.74 3.73 -15.97
N ASN A 148 2.21 4.74 -15.30
CA ASN A 148 2.20 6.12 -15.80
C ASN A 148 3.45 6.91 -15.38
N LEU A 149 4.43 6.27 -14.74
CA LEU A 149 5.69 6.88 -14.29
C LEU A 149 5.44 8.09 -13.38
N VAL A 150 4.47 7.99 -12.47
CA VAL A 150 4.12 9.06 -11.53
C VAL A 150 4.65 8.71 -10.15
N ARG A 151 5.40 9.64 -9.54
CA ARG A 151 5.86 9.54 -8.16
C ARG A 151 5.74 10.91 -7.50
N VAL A 152 4.57 11.17 -6.93
CA VAL A 152 4.25 12.39 -6.21
C VAL A 152 4.57 12.20 -4.74
N ILE A 153 5.48 13.02 -4.23
CA ILE A 153 5.84 13.08 -2.81
C ILE A 153 5.42 14.46 -2.30
N ASN A 154 4.51 14.46 -1.34
CA ASN A 154 3.95 15.66 -0.73
C ASN A 154 3.42 16.68 -1.77
N GLY A 155 2.70 16.19 -2.78
CA GLY A 155 2.14 17.02 -3.85
C GLY A 155 3.10 17.43 -4.96
N VAL A 156 4.39 17.06 -4.90
CA VAL A 156 5.39 17.34 -5.95
C VAL A 156 5.72 16.07 -6.72
N ASP A 157 5.52 16.09 -8.03
CA ASP A 157 5.87 14.97 -8.92
C ASP A 157 7.36 14.95 -9.23
N GLN A 158 8.05 13.95 -8.67
CA GLN A 158 9.49 13.78 -8.81
C GLN A 158 9.92 13.29 -10.20
N LEU A 159 8.98 12.78 -11.00
CA LEU A 159 9.29 12.16 -12.30
C LEU A 159 8.74 12.95 -13.49
N ALA A 160 8.16 14.13 -13.25
CA ALA A 160 7.58 14.97 -14.30
C ALA A 160 8.58 15.33 -15.40
N GLU A 161 9.79 15.77 -15.03
CA GLU A 161 10.84 16.09 -16.00
C GLU A 161 11.32 14.85 -16.76
N HIS A 162 11.44 13.71 -16.08
CA HIS A 162 11.81 12.45 -16.71
C HIS A 162 10.78 12.02 -17.76
N ARG A 163 9.47 12.10 -17.45
CA ARG A 163 8.40 11.82 -18.42
C ARG A 163 8.48 12.74 -19.63
N ALA A 164 8.65 14.05 -19.38
CA ALA A 164 8.80 15.03 -20.45
C ALA A 164 10.00 14.72 -21.36
N ASN A 165 11.15 14.35 -20.77
CA ASN A 165 12.38 14.04 -21.51
C ASN A 165 12.26 12.78 -22.39
N ILE A 166 11.43 11.80 -22.00
CA ILE A 166 11.21 10.56 -22.76
C ILE A 166 9.92 10.59 -23.62
N GLY A 167 9.20 11.72 -23.63
CA GLY A 167 8.00 11.93 -24.45
C GLY A 167 6.73 11.23 -23.95
N LEU A 168 6.58 11.05 -22.64
CA LEU A 168 5.37 10.56 -21.96
C LEU A 168 4.52 11.68 -21.35
#